data_AF-A0A124I336-F1
#
_entry.id   AF-A0A124I336-F1
#
_cell.length_a   1.000
_cell.length_b   1.000
_cell.length_c   1.000
_cell.angle_alpha   90.00
_cell.angle_beta   90.00
_cell.angle_gamma   90.00
#
_symmetry.space_group_name_H-M   'P 1'
#
loop_
_entity.id
_entity.type
_entity.pdbx_description
1 polymer ?
#
loop_
_entity_poly.entity_id
_entity_poly.type
_entity_poly.pdbx_seq_one_letter_code
_entity_poly.pdbx_strand_id
1 'polypeptide(L)'
;MDQALALVHVMGTSGEGANMAPSQQIDPGWHTLILHTGWYADWCERSFGYYLHHQPNAKVRTRGLMVDVVGRLRAAGFEVDERLWGTAADCNPPACCGDGDGC
;
A
#
# COMPACT_ATOMS: atom_id res chain seq x y z
N MET A 1 11.79 0.88 -9.02
CA MET A 1 10.61 1.71 -9.39
C MET A 1 9.36 0.84 -9.57
N ASP A 2 9.18 -0.22 -8.76
CA ASP A 2 8.09 -1.21 -8.93
C ASP A 2 7.41 -1.60 -7.60
N GLN A 3 7.84 -0.99 -6.48
CA GLN A 3 7.38 -1.37 -5.14
C GLN A 3 5.91 -0.95 -4.89
N ALA A 4 5.45 0.16 -5.48
CA ALA A 4 4.05 0.59 -5.38
C ALA A 4 3.10 -0.32 -6.17
N LEU A 5 3.50 -0.74 -7.37
CA LEU A 5 2.75 -1.72 -8.16
C LEU A 5 2.71 -3.07 -7.45
N ALA A 6 3.85 -3.54 -6.92
CA ALA A 6 3.92 -4.77 -6.14
C ALA A 6 3.01 -4.71 -4.91
N LEU A 7 3.02 -3.60 -4.16
CA LEU A 7 2.11 -3.38 -3.04
C LEU A 7 0.65 -3.52 -3.48
N VAL A 8 0.22 -2.73 -4.46
CA VAL A 8 -1.17 -2.71 -4.91
C VAL A 8 -1.60 -4.08 -5.44
N HIS A 9 -0.71 -4.75 -6.18
CA HIS A 9 -0.95 -6.09 -6.68
C HIS A 9 -1.18 -7.10 -5.55
N VAL A 10 -0.32 -7.11 -4.52
CA VAL A 10 -0.47 -8.02 -3.38
C VAL A 10 -1.70 -7.67 -2.56
N MET A 11 -2.00 -6.38 -2.35
CA MET A 11 -3.22 -5.94 -1.65
C MET A 11 -4.49 -6.39 -2.36
N GLY A 12 -4.53 -6.24 -3.70
CA GLY A 12 -5.67 -6.61 -4.52
C GLY A 12 -5.86 -8.12 -4.66
N THR A 13 -4.77 -8.87 -4.93
CA THR A 13 -4.86 -10.32 -5.12
C THR A 13 -5.09 -11.10 -3.83
N SER A 14 -4.62 -10.60 -2.68
CA SER A 14 -4.84 -11.27 -1.40
C SER A 14 -6.20 -10.98 -0.76
N GLY A 15 -6.92 -9.94 -1.21
CA GLY A 15 -8.13 -9.44 -0.55
C GLY A 15 -7.87 -8.76 0.81
N GLU A 16 -6.62 -8.69 1.25
CA GLU A 16 -6.21 -8.18 2.57
C GLU A 16 -5.78 -6.71 2.51
N GLY A 17 -6.11 -5.98 1.44
CA GLY A 17 -5.72 -4.58 1.26
C GLY A 17 -6.16 -3.66 2.39
N ALA A 18 -7.27 -3.95 3.08
CA ALA A 18 -7.69 -3.19 4.26
C ALA A 18 -6.73 -3.33 5.46
N ASN A 19 -5.94 -4.40 5.49
CA ASN A 19 -5.00 -4.74 6.57
C ASN A 19 -3.54 -4.41 6.24
N MET A 20 -3.28 -3.78 5.08
CA MET A 20 -1.95 -3.40 4.62
C MET A 20 -1.87 -1.89 4.46
N ALA A 21 -0.69 -1.33 4.69
CA ALA A 21 -0.43 0.09 4.50
C ALA A 21 0.87 0.29 3.72
N PRO A 22 0.91 1.26 2.78
CA PRO A 22 2.16 1.69 2.17
C PRO A 22 3.08 2.35 3.22
N SER A 23 4.38 2.36 2.97
CA SER A 23 5.29 3.26 3.66
C SER A 23 5.14 4.69 3.14
N GLN A 24 5.65 5.69 3.87
CA GLN A 24 5.66 7.09 3.42
C GLN A 24 6.34 7.28 2.05
N GLN A 25 7.36 6.48 1.72
CA GLN A 25 8.08 6.59 0.45
C GLN A 25 7.33 5.90 -0.71
N ILE A 26 6.52 4.88 -0.42
CA ILE A 26 5.71 4.16 -1.41
C ILE A 26 4.35 4.84 -1.63
N ASP A 27 3.89 5.56 -0.62
CA ASP A 27 2.76 6.49 -0.58
C ASP A 27 2.43 7.17 -1.92
N PRO A 28 3.32 8.11 -2.33
CA PRO A 28 3.17 8.86 -3.58
C PRO A 28 3.11 7.99 -4.84
N GLY A 29 3.71 6.79 -4.80
CA GLY A 29 3.69 5.84 -5.90
C GLY A 29 2.28 5.33 -6.16
N TRP A 30 1.54 4.92 -5.12
CA TRP A 30 0.16 4.48 -5.29
C TRP A 30 -0.75 5.64 -5.70
N HIS A 31 -0.56 6.84 -5.13
CA HIS A 31 -1.26 8.04 -5.59
C HIS A 31 -1.07 8.28 -7.09
N THR A 32 0.15 8.15 -7.59
CA THR A 32 0.45 8.30 -9.01
C THR A 32 -0.30 7.28 -9.87
N LEU A 33 -0.40 6.02 -9.43
CA LEU A 33 -1.19 5.00 -10.14
C LEU A 33 -2.66 5.41 -10.26
N ILE A 34 -3.25 5.91 -9.17
CA ILE A 34 -4.67 6.32 -9.12
C ILE A 34 -4.94 7.52 -10.05
N LEU A 35 -3.97 8.43 -10.20
CA LEU A 35 -4.10 9.58 -11.13
C LEU A 35 -4.27 9.13 -12.59
N HIS A 36 -3.76 7.95 -12.96
CA HIS A 36 -4.05 7.31 -14.24
C HIS A 36 -5.37 6.52 -14.18
N THR A 37 -6.47 7.22 -13.88
CA THR A 37 -7.76 6.66 -13.44
C THR A 37 -8.31 5.53 -14.33
N GLY A 38 -8.32 5.71 -15.65
CA GLY A 38 -8.81 4.68 -16.58
C GLY A 38 -7.92 3.43 -16.59
N TRP A 39 -6.60 3.62 -16.67
CA TRP A 39 -5.65 2.50 -16.63
C TRP A 39 -5.73 1.76 -15.30
N TYR A 40 -5.83 2.48 -14.18
CA TYR A 40 -5.89 1.90 -12.84
C TYR A 40 -7.17 1.09 -12.63
N ALA A 41 -8.33 1.64 -13.02
CA ALA A 41 -9.60 0.94 -12.94
C ALA A 41 -9.58 -0.36 -13.76
N ASP A 42 -9.14 -0.27 -15.02
CA ASP A 42 -9.05 -1.43 -15.90
C ASP A 42 -8.03 -2.47 -15.40
N TRP A 43 -6.91 -2.02 -14.83
CA TRP A 43 -5.90 -2.92 -14.28
C TRP A 43 -6.40 -3.63 -13.02
N CYS A 44 -7.08 -2.92 -12.12
CA CYS A 44 -7.72 -3.51 -10.94
C CYS A 44 -8.78 -4.54 -11.34
N GLU A 45 -9.65 -4.23 -12.29
CA GLU A 45 -10.67 -5.17 -12.77
C GLU A 45 -10.04 -6.43 -13.36
N ARG A 46 -9.04 -6.28 -14.25
CA ARG A 46 -8.38 -7.44 -14.87
C ARG A 46 -7.57 -8.28 -13.89
N SER A 47 -6.97 -7.65 -12.87
CA SER A 47 -6.02 -8.31 -11.97
C SER A 47 -6.70 -8.89 -10.74
N PHE A 48 -7.75 -8.22 -10.23
CA PHE A 48 -8.38 -8.52 -8.94
C PHE A 48 -9.90 -8.76 -9.07
N GLY A 49 -10.54 -8.33 -10.17
CA GLY A 49 -12.00 -8.40 -10.36
C GLY A 49 -12.79 -7.35 -9.57
N TYR A 50 -12.11 -6.33 -9.04
CA TYR A 50 -12.71 -5.21 -8.33
C TYR A 50 -11.76 -4.02 -8.27
N TYR A 51 -12.30 -2.81 -8.05
CA TYR A 51 -11.50 -1.60 -7.87
C TYR A 51 -10.88 -1.55 -6.47
N LEU A 52 -9.55 -1.54 -6.37
CA LEU A 52 -8.86 -1.36 -5.08
C LEU A 52 -8.86 0.12 -4.70
N HIS A 53 -9.73 0.49 -3.77
CA HIS A 53 -9.81 1.85 -3.24
C HIS A 53 -8.66 2.15 -2.27
N HIS A 54 -8.01 3.30 -2.46
CA HIS A 54 -7.13 3.88 -1.45
C HIS A 54 -7.96 4.54 -0.34
N GLN A 55 -7.59 4.30 0.91
CA GLN A 55 -8.30 4.80 2.09
C GLN A 55 -7.31 5.48 3.04
N PRO A 56 -7.13 6.82 2.92
CA PRO A 56 -6.15 7.60 3.68
C PRO A 56 -6.28 7.46 5.20
N ASN A 57 -7.52 7.38 5.70
CA ASN A 57 -7.82 7.58 7.13
C ASN A 57 -8.82 6.57 7.69
N ALA A 58 -8.77 5.30 7.25
CA ALA A 58 -9.63 4.27 7.82
C ALA A 58 -9.36 4.17 9.34
N LYS A 59 -10.30 4.69 10.16
CA LYS A 59 -10.22 4.76 11.64
C LYS A 59 -10.07 3.38 12.30
N VAL A 60 -10.28 2.31 11.53
CA VAL A 60 -9.82 0.95 11.84
C VAL A 60 -8.31 0.90 11.57
N ARG A 61 -7.51 1.70 12.29
CA ARG A 61 -6.03 1.69 12.30
C ARG A 61 -5.45 1.55 13.71
N THR A 62 -6.22 0.94 14.61
CA THR A 62 -5.82 0.65 15.99
C THR A 62 -4.94 -0.59 16.07
N ARG A 63 -3.62 -0.38 16.30
CA ARG A 63 -2.57 -1.31 16.77
C ARG A 63 -2.31 -2.65 16.03
N GLY A 64 -3.19 -3.13 15.14
CA GLY A 64 -3.07 -4.46 14.51
C GLY A 64 -2.81 -4.49 13.00
N LEU A 65 -2.67 -3.33 12.35
CA LEU A 65 -2.75 -3.22 10.87
C LEU A 65 -1.43 -2.92 10.18
N MET A 66 -0.33 -2.93 10.94
CA MET A 66 1.00 -3.04 10.39
C MET A 66 1.31 -4.52 10.16
N VAL A 67 0.52 -5.16 9.31
CA VAL A 67 0.90 -6.48 8.81
C VAL A 67 2.24 -6.34 8.11
N ASP A 68 3.11 -7.34 8.24
CA ASP A 68 4.41 -7.36 7.57
C ASP A 68 4.23 -7.33 6.04
N VAL A 69 4.16 -6.11 5.48
CA VAL A 69 4.00 -5.89 4.05
C VAL A 69 5.23 -6.40 3.31
N VAL A 70 6.43 -6.20 3.85
CA VAL A 70 7.68 -6.69 3.26
C VAL A 70 7.66 -8.21 3.18
N GLY A 71 7.26 -8.90 4.25
CA GLY A 71 7.10 -10.35 4.26
C GLY A 71 6.07 -10.84 3.25
N ARG A 72 4.94 -10.13 3.10
CA ARG A 72 3.92 -10.47 2.09
C ARG A 72 4.41 -10.27 0.66
N LEU A 73 5.10 -9.18 0.38
CA LEU A 73 5.70 -8.91 -0.93
C LEU A 73 6.71 -10.01 -1.29
N ARG A 74 7.57 -10.39 -0.34
CA ARG A 74 8.52 -11.51 -0.51
C ARG A 74 7.83 -12.85 -0.73
N ALA A 75 6.79 -13.15 0.07
CA ALA A 75 6.02 -14.38 -0.07
C ALA A 75 5.29 -14.48 -1.42
N ALA A 76 4.91 -13.32 -1.99
CA ALA A 76 4.37 -13.22 -3.34
C ALA A 76 5.44 -13.25 -4.45
N GLY A 77 6.72 -13.35 -4.11
CA GLY A 77 7.83 -13.48 -5.05
C GLY A 77 8.39 -12.15 -5.58
N PHE A 78 8.03 -11.01 -4.98
CA PHE A 78 8.58 -9.72 -5.36
C PHE A 78 9.92 -9.46 -4.63
N GLU A 79 10.89 -8.97 -5.39
CA GLU A 79 12.10 -8.37 -4.82
C GLU A 79 11.73 -7.08 -4.08
N VAL A 80 12.21 -6.91 -2.84
CA VAL A 80 11.87 -5.78 -1.99
C VAL A 80 13.11 -4.93 -1.72
N ASP A 81 13.05 -3.64 -2.07
CA ASP A 81 14.04 -2.65 -1.65
C ASP A 81 13.69 -2.14 -0.25
N GLU A 82 14.32 -2.73 0.78
CA GLU A 82 14.04 -2.42 2.19
C GLU A 82 14.19 -0.93 2.53
N ARG A 83 15.04 -0.19 1.81
CA ARG A 83 15.27 1.24 2.03
C ARG A 83 14.00 2.07 1.81
N LEU A 84 13.07 1.57 1.00
CA LEU A 84 11.79 2.23 0.71
C LEU A 84 10.70 1.89 1.72
N TRP A 85 10.87 0.83 2.51
CA TRP A 85 9.85 0.37 3.45
C TRP A 85 10.13 0.78 4.90
N GLY A 86 11.37 1.18 5.21
CA GLY A 86 11.79 1.55 6.57
C GLY A 86 11.77 0.36 7.54
N THR A 87 12.24 0.53 8.77
CA THR A 87 11.94 -0.44 9.82
C THR A 87 10.58 -0.13 10.44
N ALA A 88 9.83 -1.13 10.90
CA ALA A 88 8.55 -0.91 11.57
C ALA A 88 8.64 0.07 12.77
N ALA A 89 9.85 0.24 13.33
CA ALA A 89 10.16 1.20 14.40
C ALA A 89 10.25 2.66 13.93
N ASP A 90 10.48 2.92 12.64
CA ASP A 90 10.53 4.27 12.06
C ASP A 90 9.12 4.86 11.82
N CYS A 91 8.08 4.03 11.97
CA CYS A 91 6.68 4.44 11.90
C CYS A 91 6.22 5.05 13.24
N ASN A 92 6.81 6.19 13.62
CA ASN A 92 6.35 6.97 14.77
C ASN A 92 5.18 7.87 14.33
N PRO A 93 4.02 7.90 15.00
CA PRO A 93 2.95 8.83 14.65
C PRO A 93 3.46 10.28 14.60
N PRO A 94 3.18 11.06 13.53
CA PRO A 94 2.27 10.79 12.41
C PRO A 94 2.97 10.33 11.12
N ALA A 95 4.20 9.82 11.17
CA ALA A 95 5.01 9.50 9.98
C ALA A 95 4.41 8.41 9.07
N CYS A 96 3.45 7.62 9.56
CA CYS A 96 2.68 6.67 8.75
C CYS A 96 1.48 7.35 8.03
N CYS A 97 1.27 8.64 8.21
CA CYS A 97 0.25 9.45 7.55
C CYS A 97 0.89 10.18 6.37
N GLY A 98 0.89 9.53 5.20
CA GLY A 98 1.34 10.11 3.93
C GLY A 98 0.39 11.14 3.33
N ASP A 99 -0.78 11.35 3.95
CA ASP A 99 -1.85 12.20 3.44
C ASP A 99 -2.09 13.39 4.36
N GLY A 100 -1.95 14.59 3.79
CA GLY A 100 -1.84 15.87 4.50
C GLY A 100 -2.79 16.10 5.68
N ASP A 101 -2.25 16.81 6.68
CA ASP A 101 -2.89 17.50 7.82
C ASP A 101 -4.22 16.94 8.33
N GLY A 102 -4.24 15.63 8.60
CA GLY A 102 -5.42 14.93 9.11
C GLY A 102 -5.17 14.00 10.29
N CYS A 103 -4.17 14.30 11.13
CA CYS A 103 -3.95 13.63 12.42
C CYS A 103 -4.71 14.34 13.55
#